data_AF-A0A7W6JFP4-F1
#
_entry.id   AF-A0A7W6JFP4-F1
#
_cell.length_a   1.000
_cell.length_b   1.000
_cell.length_c   1.000
_cell.angle_alpha   90.00
_cell.angle_beta   90.00
_cell.angle_gamma   90.00
#
_symmetry.space_group_name_H-M   'P 1'
#
loop_
_entity.id
_entity.type
_entity.pdbx_description
1 polymer ?
#
loop_
_entity_poly.entity_id
_entity_poly.type
_entity_poly.pdbx_seq_one_letter_code
_entity_poly.pdbx_strand_id
1 'polypeptide(L)'
;MTRSDQTGTADPLAPLRARFRERSRNDARALKAALEGQDYAAIESIAHGLAGMAGMFGHAELAEASAAIDGVFARGGRPSGDAVQALIGIIDRTVEAPHS
;
A
#
# COMPACT_ATOMS: atom_id res chain seq x y z
N MET A 1 30.24 8.04 39.28
CA MET A 1 29.43 6.84 38.99
C MET A 1 28.06 7.32 38.57
N THR A 2 27.87 7.58 37.27
CA THR A 2 26.56 7.88 36.66
C THR A 2 26.69 7.58 35.17
N ARG A 3 26.34 6.34 34.81
CA ARG A 3 26.21 5.90 33.42
C ARG A 3 24.82 6.39 32.98
N SER A 4 24.76 7.57 32.39
CA SER A 4 23.54 8.02 31.73
C SER A 4 23.44 7.27 30.41
N ASP A 5 22.67 6.18 30.44
CA ASP A 5 22.25 5.41 29.28
C ASP A 5 21.45 6.33 28.34
N GLN A 6 22.14 6.93 27.36
CA GLN A 6 21.50 7.63 26.24
C GLN A 6 21.40 6.67 25.06
N THR A 7 20.46 5.73 25.14
CA THR A 7 20.08 4.90 23.99
C THR A 7 19.09 5.69 23.13
N GLY A 8 19.63 6.58 22.30
CA GLY A 8 18.87 7.42 21.38
C GLY A 8 18.17 6.61 20.28
N THR A 9 16.84 6.53 20.37
CA THR A 9 15.89 6.94 19.31
C THR A 9 16.07 6.40 17.89
N ALA A 10 16.39 5.13 17.68
CA ALA A 10 16.11 4.51 16.39
C ALA A 10 14.68 3.99 16.39
N ASP A 11 13.77 4.59 15.61
CA ASP A 11 12.45 4.00 15.39
C ASP A 11 12.66 2.66 14.65
N PRO A 12 12.41 1.51 15.30
CA PRO A 12 12.71 0.20 14.72
C PRO A 12 11.88 -0.09 13.47
N LEU A 13 10.78 0.65 13.27
CA LEU A 13 9.90 0.54 12.12
C LEU A 13 10.29 1.49 10.98
N ALA A 14 11.18 2.45 11.18
CA ALA A 14 11.66 3.35 10.12
C ALA A 14 12.15 2.61 8.85
N PRO A 15 13.01 1.58 8.92
CA PRO A 15 13.42 0.83 7.74
C PRO A 15 12.26 0.06 7.11
N LEU A 16 11.29 -0.41 7.91
CA LEU A 16 10.11 -1.11 7.41
C LEU A 16 9.16 -0.16 6.68
N ARG A 17 8.97 1.07 7.18
CA ARG A 17 8.18 2.11 6.51
C ARG A 17 8.82 2.59 5.22
N ALA A 18 10.16 2.70 5.18
CA ALA A 18 10.88 3.01 3.94
C ALA A 18 10.67 1.93 2.87
N ARG A 19 10.78 0.64 3.25
CA ARG A 19 10.49 -0.50 2.36
C ARG A 19 9.03 -0.53 1.91
N PHE A 20 8.09 -0.26 2.80
CA PHE A 20 6.68 -0.14 2.47
C PHE A 20 6.46 0.91 1.39
N ARG A 21 7.02 2.11 1.53
CA ARG A 21 6.89 3.18 0.52
C ARG A 21 7.49 2.82 -0.83
N GLU A 22 8.67 2.20 -0.83
CA GLU A 22 9.29 1.73 -2.06
C GLU A 22 8.42 0.68 -2.75
N ARG A 23 7.93 -0.31 -2.00
CA ARG A 23 7.04 -1.33 -2.52
C ARG A 23 5.72 -0.73 -3.04
N SER A 24 5.07 0.12 -2.26
CA SER A 24 3.83 0.79 -2.66
C SER A 24 3.99 1.62 -3.94
N ARG A 25 5.14 2.29 -4.15
CA ARG A 25 5.44 2.97 -5.43
C ARG A 25 5.55 2.00 -6.61
N ASN A 26 6.15 0.84 -6.39
CA ASN A 26 6.24 -0.20 -7.43
C ASN A 26 4.86 -0.80 -7.71
N ASP A 27 4.05 -1.04 -6.67
CA ASP A 27 2.68 -1.53 -6.77
C ASP A 27 1.79 -0.55 -7.55
N ALA A 28 1.91 0.77 -7.33
CA ALA A 28 1.20 1.78 -8.12
C ALA A 28 1.57 1.75 -9.60
N ARG A 29 2.86 1.56 -9.93
CA ARG A 29 3.30 1.42 -11.33
C ARG A 29 2.78 0.13 -11.97
N ALA A 30 2.82 -0.96 -11.22
CA ALA A 30 2.32 -2.25 -11.67
C ALA A 30 0.79 -2.22 -11.87
N LEU A 31 0.04 -1.57 -11.00
CA LEU A 31 -1.40 -1.37 -11.16
C LEU A 31 -1.74 -0.54 -12.40
N LYS A 32 -0.98 0.53 -12.68
CA LYS A 32 -1.15 1.33 -13.92
C LYS A 32 -0.98 0.45 -15.16
N ALA A 33 0.12 -0.31 -15.23
CA ALA A 33 0.40 -1.21 -16.36
C ALA A 33 -0.63 -2.35 -16.48
N ALA A 34 -1.04 -2.94 -15.35
CA ALA A 34 -2.04 -4.01 -15.32
C ALA A 34 -3.43 -3.52 -15.72
N LEU A 35 -3.79 -2.28 -15.36
CA LEU A 35 -5.04 -1.66 -15.79
C LEU A 35 -5.06 -1.43 -17.30
N GLU A 36 -3.97 -0.90 -17.87
CA GLU A 36 -3.83 -0.70 -19.32
C GLU A 36 -3.85 -2.02 -20.10
N GLY A 37 -3.18 -3.05 -19.56
CA GLY A 37 -3.13 -4.39 -20.16
C GLY A 37 -4.34 -5.29 -19.84
N GLN A 38 -5.30 -4.81 -19.04
CA GLN A 38 -6.43 -5.60 -18.52
C GLN A 38 -6.01 -6.90 -17.80
N ASP A 39 -4.84 -6.87 -17.13
CA ASP A 39 -4.32 -7.99 -16.34
C ASP A 39 -4.97 -8.01 -14.95
N TYR A 40 -6.18 -8.53 -14.89
CA TYR A 40 -6.96 -8.60 -13.65
C TYR A 40 -6.33 -9.51 -12.59
N ALA A 41 -5.54 -10.50 -12.97
CA ALA A 41 -4.86 -11.37 -12.01
C ALA A 41 -3.74 -10.61 -11.28
N ALA A 42 -3.00 -9.76 -12.01
CA ALA A 42 -2.03 -8.88 -11.39
C ALA A 42 -2.70 -7.84 -10.46
N ILE A 43 -3.82 -7.25 -10.89
CA ILE A 43 -4.57 -6.28 -10.07
C ILE A 43 -5.05 -6.92 -8.77
N GLU A 44 -5.62 -8.12 -8.83
CA GLU A 44 -6.06 -8.89 -7.65
C GLU A 44 -4.90 -9.15 -6.69
N SER A 45 -3.79 -9.70 -7.19
CA SER A 45 -2.63 -10.02 -6.36
C SER A 45 -2.04 -8.78 -5.68
N ILE A 46 -2.02 -7.63 -6.36
CA ILE A 46 -1.48 -6.38 -5.79
C ILE A 46 -2.45 -5.82 -4.75
N ALA A 47 -3.74 -5.77 -5.03
CA ALA A 47 -4.76 -5.28 -4.10
C ALA A 47 -4.77 -6.11 -2.80
N HIS A 48 -4.73 -7.44 -2.92
CA HIS A 48 -4.68 -8.34 -1.77
C HIS A 48 -3.45 -8.07 -0.89
N GLY A 49 -2.26 -7.93 -1.50
CA GLY A 49 -1.03 -7.64 -0.77
C GLY A 49 -1.01 -6.27 -0.08
N LEU A 50 -1.58 -5.25 -0.73
CA LEU A 50 -1.66 -3.89 -0.20
C LEU A 50 -2.58 -3.80 1.01
N ALA A 51 -3.73 -4.48 1.01
CA ALA A 51 -4.67 -4.46 2.13
C ALA A 51 -3.99 -4.90 3.46
N GLY A 52 -3.20 -5.98 3.40
CA GLY A 52 -2.48 -6.48 4.57
C GLY A 52 -1.39 -5.53 5.07
N MET A 53 -0.57 -5.00 4.16
CA MET A 53 0.52 -4.10 4.56
C MET A 53 0.05 -2.72 5.00
N ALA A 54 -0.95 -2.15 4.32
CA ALA A 54 -1.51 -0.84 4.66
C ALA A 54 -2.10 -0.83 6.08
N GLY A 55 -2.78 -1.91 6.48
CA GLY A 55 -3.27 -2.08 7.84
C GLY A 55 -2.16 -2.10 8.89
N MET A 56 -1.04 -2.77 8.60
CA MET A 56 0.11 -2.87 9.51
C MET A 56 0.75 -1.49 9.81
N PHE A 57 0.75 -0.57 8.85
CA PHE A 57 1.35 0.77 9.00
C PHE A 57 0.32 1.87 9.29
N GLY A 58 -0.96 1.54 9.51
CA GLY A 58 -1.99 2.51 9.90
C GLY A 58 -2.58 3.33 8.76
N HIS A 59 -2.42 2.88 7.50
CA HIS A 59 -2.99 3.55 6.33
C HIS A 59 -4.42 3.05 6.07
N ALA A 60 -5.38 3.49 6.88
CA ALA A 60 -6.77 3.01 6.83
C ALA A 60 -7.43 3.21 5.46
N GLU A 61 -7.32 4.40 4.85
CA GLU A 61 -7.89 4.69 3.52
C GLU A 61 -7.34 3.73 2.45
N LEU A 62 -6.03 3.46 2.48
CA LEU A 62 -5.39 2.53 1.54
C LEU A 62 -5.83 1.09 1.81
N ALA A 63 -5.87 0.67 3.07
CA ALA A 63 -6.28 -0.68 3.45
C ALA A 63 -7.74 -0.96 3.03
N GLU A 64 -8.64 -0.01 3.27
CA GLU A 64 -10.05 -0.12 2.91
C GLU A 64 -10.25 -0.15 1.38
N ALA A 65 -9.57 0.74 0.64
CA ALA A 65 -9.66 0.77 -0.82
C ALA A 65 -9.11 -0.52 -1.45
N SER A 66 -7.98 -1.03 -0.95
CA SER A 66 -7.42 -2.31 -1.38
C SER A 66 -8.35 -3.48 -1.06
N ALA A 67 -8.92 -3.53 0.15
CA ALA A 67 -9.88 -4.56 0.55
C ALA A 67 -11.18 -4.52 -0.26
N ALA A 68 -11.63 -3.33 -0.67
CA ALA A 68 -12.83 -3.20 -1.51
C ALA A 68 -12.61 -3.83 -2.90
N ILE A 69 -11.43 -3.62 -3.50
CA ILE A 69 -11.03 -4.24 -4.77
C ILE A 69 -10.88 -5.75 -4.61
N ASP A 70 -10.15 -6.21 -3.58
CA ASP A 70 -9.95 -7.64 -3.27
C ASP A 70 -11.31 -8.36 -3.08
N GLY A 71 -12.24 -7.72 -2.37
CA GLY A 71 -13.59 -8.24 -2.17
C GLY A 71 -14.41 -8.37 -3.47
N VAL A 72 -14.17 -7.54 -4.48
CA VAL A 72 -14.82 -7.70 -5.80
C VAL A 72 -14.31 -8.95 -6.50
N PHE A 73 -13.00 -9.18 -6.48
CA PHE A 73 -12.40 -10.39 -7.05
C PHE A 73 -12.83 -11.66 -6.31
N ALA A 74 -12.87 -11.64 -4.98
CA ALA A 74 -13.34 -12.76 -4.16
C ALA A 74 -14.78 -13.20 -4.49
N ARG A 75 -15.61 -12.29 -5.03
CA ARG A 75 -16.97 -12.60 -5.49
C ARG A 75 -17.03 -13.05 -6.96
N GLY A 76 -15.89 -13.24 -7.62
CA GLY A 76 -15.78 -13.55 -9.04
C GLY A 76 -16.04 -12.36 -9.97
N GLY A 77 -16.07 -11.14 -9.41
CA GLY A 77 -16.27 -9.91 -10.16
C GLY A 77 -14.96 -9.32 -10.67
N ARG A 78 -15.08 -8.21 -11.42
CA ARG A 78 -13.94 -7.37 -11.81
C ARG A 78 -14.20 -5.94 -11.35
N PRO A 79 -13.23 -5.27 -10.69
CA PRO A 79 -13.37 -3.87 -10.34
C PRO A 79 -13.45 -3.02 -11.61
N SER A 80 -14.12 -1.87 -11.53
CA SER A 80 -14.08 -0.88 -12.61
C SER A 80 -12.69 -0.27 -12.73
N GLY A 81 -12.34 0.20 -13.93
CA GLY A 81 -11.08 0.91 -14.14
C GLY A 81 -10.94 2.13 -13.24
N ASP A 82 -12.04 2.86 -13.01
CA ASP A 82 -12.08 4.01 -12.11
C ASP A 82 -11.77 3.64 -10.65
N ALA A 83 -12.22 2.47 -10.18
CA ALA A 83 -11.91 2.00 -8.84
C ALA A 83 -10.42 1.67 -8.69
N VAL A 84 -9.82 1.04 -9.71
CA VAL A 84 -8.37 0.76 -9.73
C VAL A 84 -7.57 2.07 -9.81
N GLN A 85 -8.02 3.03 -10.63
CA GLN A 85 -7.40 4.35 -10.73
C GLN A 85 -7.49 5.15 -9.42
N ALA A 86 -8.60 5.04 -8.70
CA ALA A 86 -8.76 5.63 -7.38
C ALA A 86 -7.77 5.03 -6.36
N LEU A 87 -7.62 3.69 -6.35
CA LEU A 87 -6.61 3.03 -5.51
C LEU A 87 -5.19 3.52 -5.82
N ILE A 88 -4.84 3.62 -7.09
CA ILE A 88 -3.54 4.17 -7.53
C ILE A 88 -3.32 5.58 -6.96
N GLY A 89 -4.33 6.45 -7.02
CA GLY A 89 -4.25 7.80 -6.47
C GLY A 89 -4.12 7.83 -4.94
N ILE A 90 -4.71 6.86 -4.22
CA ILE A 90 -4.50 6.72 -2.77
C ILE A 90 -3.05 6.30 -2.47
N ILE A 91 -2.51 5.35 -3.22
CA ILE A 91 -1.12 4.89 -3.07
C ILE A 91 -0.14 6.06 -3.28
N ASP A 92 -0.29 6.78 -4.40
CA ASP A 92 0.60 7.90 -4.75
C ASP A 92 0.59 8.98 -3.63
N ARG A 93 -0.58 9.35 -3.10
CA ARG A 93 -0.68 10.28 -1.94
C ARG A 93 -0.04 9.73 -0.67
N THR A 94 -0.21 8.43 -0.40
CA THR A 94 0.31 7.77 0.81
C THR A 94 1.84 7.74 0.83
N VAL A 95 2.47 7.53 -0.33
CA VAL A 95 3.93 7.45 -0.43
C VAL A 95 4.62 8.82 -0.50
N GLU A 96 3.90 9.85 -0.94
CA GLU A 96 4.39 11.24 -1.00
C GLU A 96 4.27 11.99 0.34
N ALA A 97 3.40 11.54 1.25
CA ALA A 97 3.22 12.20 2.54
C ALA A 97 4.49 12.13 3.42
N PRO A 98 5.05 13.29 3.86
CA PRO A 98 6.13 13.31 4.85
C PRO A 98 5.61 12.82 6.21
N HIS A 99 6.39 11.98 6.89
CA HIS A 99 6.04 11.55 8.25
C HIS A 99 6.02 12.79 9.16
N SER A 100 4.89 13.05 9.82
CA SER A 100 4.84 13.95 10.99
C SER A 100 5.37 13.24 12.22
#